data_AF-A0A9D5AA72-F1
#
_entry.id   AF-A0A9D5AA72-F1
#
_cell.length_a   1.000
_cell.length_b   1.000
_cell.length_c   1.000
_cell.angle_alpha   90.00
_cell.angle_beta   90.00
_cell.angle_gamma   90.00
#
_symmetry.space_group_name_H-M   'P 1'
#
loop_
_entity.id
_entity.type
_entity.pdbx_description
1 polymer ?
#
loop_
_entity_poly.entity_id
_entity_poly.type
_entity_poly.pdbx_seq_one_letter_code
_entity_poly.pdbx_strand_id
1 'polypeptide(L)'
;GQLREVSNKVHNAELKLFLEVEKGMDLCPIASPDKTKDDILLFFKLYDPEKEELRYVGRLFVKGTGKPSEILTRLNEMAGYDPEEDIVLYEEIKFEPNVMCEPIDKKVTFRSSQVCP
;
A
#
# COMPACT_ATOMS: atom_id res chain seq x y z
N GLY A 1 -5.06 -18.73 -18.09
CA GLY A 1 -4.10 -17.79 -17.49
C GLY A 1 -2.74 -18.45 -17.52
N GLN A 2 -1.75 -17.79 -18.11
CA GLN A 2 -0.39 -18.34 -18.21
C GLN A 2 0.39 -17.84 -17.00
N LEU A 3 0.53 -18.70 -15.99
CA LEU A 3 1.37 -18.47 -14.82
C LEU A 3 2.83 -18.57 -15.27
N ARG A 4 3.56 -17.45 -15.20
CA ARG A 4 5.01 -17.45 -15.35
C ARG A 4 5.60 -18.06 -14.07
N GLU A 5 6.36 -19.14 -14.24
CA GLU A 5 7.19 -19.70 -13.17
C GLU A 5 8.29 -18.71 -12.79
N VAL A 6 8.29 -18.26 -11.54
CA VAL A 6 9.47 -17.65 -10.92
C VAL A 6 9.96 -18.64 -9.88
N SER A 7 11.03 -19.35 -10.23
CA SER A 7 11.71 -20.28 -9.33
C SER A 7 12.48 -19.50 -8.28
N ASN A 8 11.92 -19.36 -7.08
CA ASN A 8 12.69 -19.00 -5.89
C ASN A 8 12.81 -20.24 -5.00
N LYS A 9 13.97 -20.89 -5.06
CA LYS A 9 14.38 -21.89 -4.08
C LYS A 9 14.62 -21.20 -2.73
N VAL A 10 13.85 -21.58 -1.70
CA VAL A 10 14.29 -21.95 -0.33
C VAL A 10 13.04 -21.98 0.59
N HIS A 11 13.04 -22.93 1.53
CA HIS A 11 11.91 -23.46 2.28
C HIS A 11 11.22 -22.46 3.24
N ASN A 12 9.98 -22.12 2.92
CA ASN A 12 8.80 -22.15 3.80
C ASN A 12 7.61 -21.78 2.92
N ALA A 13 6.93 -22.78 2.35
CA ALA A 13 5.80 -22.57 1.45
C ALA A 13 4.53 -22.20 2.24
N GLU A 14 4.65 -21.26 3.17
CA GLU A 14 3.49 -20.66 3.82
C GLU A 14 2.86 -19.66 2.85
N LEU A 15 1.66 -19.98 2.38
CA LEU A 15 0.86 -19.10 1.57
C LEU A 15 0.40 -17.90 2.42
N LYS A 16 1.00 -16.72 2.23
CA LYS A 16 0.56 -15.49 2.88
C LYS A 16 -0.62 -14.89 2.09
N LEU A 17 -1.83 -15.05 2.62
CA LEU A 17 -3.05 -14.47 2.05
C LEU A 17 -3.41 -13.18 2.78
N PHE A 18 -3.77 -12.15 2.01
CA PHE A 18 -4.40 -10.94 2.52
C PHE A 18 -5.83 -10.88 1.98
N LEU A 19 -6.80 -10.78 2.88
CA LEU A 19 -8.22 -10.68 2.53
C LEU A 19 -8.76 -9.32 2.98
N GLU A 20 -9.21 -8.53 2.01
CA GLU A 20 -9.97 -7.31 2.22
C GLU A 20 -11.35 -7.46 1.57
N VAL A 21 -12.40 -7.02 2.27
CA VAL A 21 -13.78 -7.09 1.79
C VAL A 21 -14.41 -5.70 1.87
N GLU A 22 -14.61 -5.07 0.72
CA GLU A 22 -15.41 -3.84 0.61
C GLU A 22 -16.89 -4.19 0.45
N LYS A 23 -17.71 -3.73 1.39
CA LYS A 23 -19.17 -3.88 1.34
C LYS A 23 -19.82 -2.52 1.10
N GLY A 24 -20.78 -2.49 0.19
CA GLY A 24 -21.63 -1.33 -0.04
C GLY A 24 -22.52 -1.04 1.17
N MET A 25 -23.29 0.05 1.10
CA MET A 25 -24.28 0.39 2.13
C MET A 25 -25.35 -0.70 2.30
N ASP A 26 -25.57 -1.51 1.27
CA ASP A 26 -26.47 -2.67 1.23
C ASP A 26 -25.81 -3.97 1.72
N LEU A 27 -24.58 -3.90 2.24
CA LEU A 27 -23.74 -5.04 2.65
C LEU A 27 -23.34 -5.98 1.50
N CYS A 28 -23.64 -5.62 0.25
CA CYS A 28 -23.23 -6.38 -0.93
C CYS A 28 -21.76 -6.10 -1.26
N PRO A 29 -21.04 -7.06 -1.87
CA PRO A 29 -19.69 -6.82 -2.37
C PRO A 29 -19.72 -5.70 -3.43
N ILE A 30 -18.83 -4.72 -3.28
CA ILE A 30 -18.64 -3.69 -4.30
C ILE A 30 -17.82 -4.29 -5.44
N ALA A 31 -18.21 -4.01 -6.68
CA ALA A 31 -17.40 -4.38 -7.84
C ALA A 31 -16.00 -3.77 -7.72
N SER A 32 -14.97 -4.57 -8.04
CA SER A 32 -13.61 -4.03 -8.10
C SER A 32 -13.55 -2.87 -9.09
N PRO A 33 -12.85 -1.77 -8.79
CA PRO A 33 -12.66 -0.67 -9.74
C PRO A 33 -12.05 -1.17 -11.04
N ASP A 34 -12.43 -0.56 -12.17
CA ASP A 34 -11.78 -0.82 -13.45
C ASP A 34 -10.29 -0.46 -13.36
N LYS A 35 -9.43 -1.44 -13.62
CA LYS A 35 -7.97 -1.28 -13.54
C LYS A 35 -7.35 -1.19 -14.93
N THR A 36 -6.43 -0.26 -15.08
CA THR A 36 -5.57 -0.09 -16.25
C THR A 36 -4.18 -0.67 -15.98
N LYS A 37 -3.38 -0.88 -17.04
CA LYS A 37 -2.00 -1.37 -16.91
C LYS A 37 -1.05 -0.43 -16.15
N ASP A 38 -1.44 0.84 -16.01
CA ASP A 38 -0.68 1.84 -15.28
C ASP A 38 -1.12 2.03 -13.84
N ASP A 39 -2.15 1.30 -13.38
CA ASP A 39 -2.59 1.34 -11.98
C ASP A 39 -1.70 0.45 -11.11
N ILE A 40 -1.26 1.03 -10.00
CA ILE A 40 -0.52 0.36 -8.93
C ILE A 40 -1.46 0.28 -7.72
N LEU A 41 -1.58 -0.91 -7.14
CA LEU A 41 -2.31 -1.12 -5.90
C LEU A 41 -1.35 -0.96 -4.71
N LEU A 42 -1.61 0.01 -3.85
CA LEU A 42 -0.86 0.25 -2.63
C LEU A 42 -1.73 -0.06 -1.41
N PHE A 43 -1.14 -0.74 -0.43
CA PHE A 43 -1.72 -0.97 0.89
C PHE A 43 -1.01 -0.08 1.90
N PHE A 44 -1.77 0.54 2.79
CA PHE A 44 -1.25 1.50 3.76
C PHE A 44 -1.38 0.95 5.18
N LYS A 45 -0.29 1.05 5.92
CA LYS A 45 -0.24 0.83 7.36
C LYS A 45 0.12 2.16 8.02
N LEU A 46 -0.59 2.52 9.08
CA LEU A 46 -0.24 3.65 9.94
C LEU A 46 0.49 3.13 11.17
N TYR A 47 1.62 3.74 11.47
CA TYR A 47 2.34 3.54 12.73
C TYR A 47 1.86 4.54 13.78
N ASP A 48 1.41 4.03 14.93
CA ASP A 48 1.11 4.82 16.12
C ASP A 48 2.34 4.79 17.05
N PRO A 49 3.12 5.88 17.16
CA PRO A 49 4.34 5.89 17.97
C PRO A 49 4.07 5.84 19.47
N GLU A 50 2.87 6.23 19.94
CA GLU A 50 2.53 6.16 21.36
C GLU A 50 2.23 4.73 21.79
N LYS A 51 1.62 3.95 20.90
CA LYS A 51 1.30 2.54 21.13
C LYS A 51 2.34 1.57 20.61
N GLU A 52 3.28 2.04 19.78
CA GLU A 52 4.26 1.25 19.04
C GLU A 52 3.62 0.18 18.13
N GLU A 53 2.47 0.49 17.53
CA GLU A 53 1.68 -0.46 16.74
C GLU A 53 1.52 -0.03 15.27
N LEU A 54 1.48 -1.01 14.37
CA LEU A 54 1.09 -0.82 12.97
C LEU A 54 -0.35 -1.27 12.77
N ARG A 55 -1.20 -0.37 12.25
CA ARG A 55 -2.58 -0.69 11.88
C ARG A 55 -2.82 -0.53 10.40
N TYR A 56 -3.58 -1.45 9.81
CA TYR A 56 -4.04 -1.30 8.44
C TYR A 56 -5.04 -0.14 8.35
N VAL A 57 -4.86 0.75 7.37
CA VAL A 57 -5.75 1.91 7.15
C VAL A 57 -6.45 1.90 5.80
N GLY A 58 -6.17 0.93 4.95
CA GLY A 58 -6.83 0.73 3.67
C GLY A 58 -5.86 0.64 2.50
N ARG A 59 -6.42 0.74 1.29
CA ARG A 59 -5.69 0.67 0.02
C ARG A 59 -6.08 1.80 -0.92
N LEU A 60 -5.20 2.09 -1.89
CA LEU A 60 -5.50 2.96 -3.02
C LEU A 60 -4.98 2.37 -4.33
N PHE A 61 -5.71 2.63 -5.41
CA PHE A 61 -5.15 2.54 -6.77
C PHE A 61 -4.56 3.89 -7.13
N VAL A 62 -3.28 3.90 -7.48
CA VAL A 62 -2.57 5.10 -7.94
C VAL A 62 -2.02 4.88 -9.33
N LYS A 63 -1.85 5.95 -10.11
CA LYS A 63 -1.15 5.86 -11.39
C LYS A 63 0.34 5.74 -11.14
N GLY A 64 1.03 4.87 -11.86
CA GLY A 64 2.49 4.73 -11.74
C GLY A 64 3.27 6.00 -12.06
N THR A 65 2.70 6.90 -12.88
CA THR A 65 3.24 8.23 -13.18
C THR A 65 2.82 9.31 -12.18
N GLY A 66 1.90 9.01 -11.27
CA GLY A 66 1.47 9.91 -10.21
C GLY A 66 2.51 9.98 -9.09
N LYS A 67 2.35 10.95 -8.19
CA LYS A 67 3.30 11.24 -7.10
C LYS A 67 2.67 10.99 -5.73
N PRO A 68 3.45 10.58 -4.72
CA PRO A 68 2.93 10.42 -3.36
C PRO A 68 2.33 11.72 -2.79
N SER A 69 2.85 12.89 -3.19
CA SER A 69 2.27 14.18 -2.80
C SER A 69 0.80 14.36 -3.19
N GLU A 70 0.34 13.68 -4.25
CA GLU A 70 -1.03 13.82 -4.77
C GLU A 70 -2.06 13.07 -3.94
N ILE A 71 -1.62 12.16 -3.06
CA ILE A 71 -2.51 11.32 -2.25
C ILE A 71 -2.47 11.65 -0.75
N LEU A 72 -1.68 12.63 -0.32
CA LEU A 72 -1.48 12.95 1.11
C LEU A 72 -2.79 13.25 1.84
N THR A 73 -3.62 14.13 1.27
CA THR A 73 -4.93 14.47 1.81
C THR A 73 -5.78 13.22 2.03
N ARG A 74 -5.75 12.28 1.08
CA ARG A 74 -6.51 11.03 1.16
C ARG A 74 -5.96 10.10 2.25
N LEU A 75 -4.63 10.04 2.41
CA LEU A 75 -4.01 9.27 3.48
C LEU A 75 -4.34 9.84 4.86
N ASN A 76 -4.37 11.16 5.00
CA ASN A 76 -4.80 11.82 6.23
C ASN A 76 -6.25 11.48 6.58
N GLU A 77 -7.17 11.55 5.62
CA GLU A 77 -8.57 11.12 5.81
C GLU A 77 -8.66 9.66 6.28
N MET A 78 -7.90 8.75 5.66
CA MET A 78 -7.86 7.32 6.04
C MET A 78 -7.26 7.10 7.43
N ALA A 79 -6.30 7.93 7.84
CA ALA A 79 -5.70 7.91 9.16
C ALA A 79 -6.60 8.55 10.23
N GLY A 80 -7.57 9.38 9.83
CA GLY A 80 -8.39 10.20 10.73
C GLY A 80 -7.68 11.48 11.20
N TYR A 81 -6.70 11.96 10.44
CA TYR A 81 -5.96 13.20 10.68
C TYR A 81 -6.59 14.40 9.97
N ASP A 82 -6.08 15.59 10.29
CA ASP A 82 -6.40 16.80 9.53
C ASP A 82 -5.93 16.64 8.06
N PRO A 83 -6.73 17.07 7.06
CA PRO A 83 -6.36 16.98 5.65
C PRO A 83 -4.97 17.53 5.31
N GLU A 84 -4.51 18.55 6.04
CA GLU A 84 -3.24 19.24 5.83
C GLU A 84 -2.13 18.83 6.82
N GLU A 85 -2.37 17.78 7.61
CA GLU A 85 -1.36 17.22 8.53
C GLU A 85 -0.11 16.78 7.76
N ASP A 86 1.08 17.15 8.25
CA ASP A 86 2.33 16.74 7.62
C ASP A 86 2.71 15.32 8.06
N ILE A 87 2.47 14.36 7.16
CA ILE A 87 2.79 12.94 7.38
C ILE A 87 4.07 12.53 6.68
N VAL A 88 4.84 11.62 7.29
CA VAL A 88 6.02 11.02 6.64
C VAL A 88 5.63 9.65 6.07
N LEU A 89 6.09 9.36 4.86
CA LEU A 89 5.80 8.10 4.17
C LEU A 89 7.05 7.23 4.08
N TYR A 90 6.85 5.93 4.25
CA TYR A 90 7.89 4.92 4.16
C TYR A 90 7.43 3.74 3.31
N GLU A 91 8.37 3.15 2.58
CA GLU A 91 8.19 1.89 1.88
C GLU A 91 8.68 0.74 2.77
N GLU A 92 7.82 -0.25 3.02
CA GLU A 92 8.18 -1.46 3.76
C GLU A 92 8.91 -2.44 2.82
N ILE A 93 10.23 -2.52 2.90
CA ILE A 93 11.06 -3.38 2.05
C ILE A 93 11.14 -4.80 2.61
N LYS A 94 11.25 -4.92 3.93
CA LYS A 94 11.38 -6.21 4.62
C LYS A 94 10.73 -6.13 5.99
N PHE A 95 9.96 -7.14 6.33
CA PHE A 95 9.29 -7.20 7.64
C PHE A 95 10.03 -8.06 8.66
N GLU A 96 10.72 -9.14 8.22
CA GLU A 96 11.35 -10.13 9.11
C GLU A 96 12.79 -10.46 8.69
N PRO A 97 13.74 -10.60 9.64
CA PRO A 97 13.57 -10.56 11.10
C PRO A 97 13.54 -9.14 11.71
N ASN A 98 13.78 -8.10 10.90
CA ASN A 98 13.69 -6.70 11.30
C ASN A 98 12.85 -5.95 10.27
N VAL A 99 12.02 -5.02 10.73
CA VAL A 99 11.31 -4.08 9.87
C VAL A 99 12.34 -3.14 9.24
N MET A 100 12.43 -3.17 7.92
CA MET A 100 13.26 -2.29 7.11
C MET A 100 12.34 -1.41 6.27
N CYS A 101 12.40 -0.12 6.56
CA CYS A 101 11.61 0.89 5.89
C CYS A 101 12.54 1.91 5.22
N GLU A 102 12.23 2.31 3.99
CA GLU A 102 12.93 3.39 3.30
C GLU A 102 12.02 4.62 3.16
N PRO A 103 12.51 5.85 3.42
CA PRO A 103 11.70 7.05 3.24
C PRO A 103 11.27 7.23 1.79
N ILE A 104 9.99 7.56 1.57
CA ILE A 104 9.46 7.86 0.24
C ILE A 104 9.63 9.36 -0.05
N ASP A 105 10.31 9.68 -1.15
CA ASP A 105 10.31 11.05 -1.68
C ASP A 105 8.95 11.36 -2.31
N LYS A 106 8.22 12.30 -1.69
CA LYS A 106 6.88 12.73 -2.11
C LYS A 106 6.86 13.38 -3.51
N LYS A 107 8.01 13.81 -4.05
CA LYS A 107 8.11 14.59 -5.30
C LYS A 107 8.36 13.74 -6.55
N VAL A 108 8.81 12.51 -6.39
CA VAL A 108 9.06 11.58 -7.50
C VAL A 108 7.82 10.73 -7.77
N THR A 109 7.75 10.14 -8.96
CA THR A 109 6.62 9.28 -9.30
C THR A 109 6.71 7.93 -8.60
N PHE A 110 5.58 7.26 -8.39
CA PHE A 110 5.54 5.92 -7.77
C PHE A 110 6.40 4.89 -8.52
N ARG A 111 6.47 4.93 -9.85
CA ARG A 111 7.39 4.06 -10.61
C ARG A 111 8.85 4.44 -10.43
N SER A 112 9.15 5.73 -10.30
CA SER A 112 10.53 6.20 -10.13
C SER A 112 11.07 5.91 -8.73
N SER A 113 10.21 5.84 -7.72
CA SER A 113 10.59 5.53 -6.32
C SER A 113 10.88 4.05 -6.07
N GLN A 114 10.96 3.21 -7.12
CA GLN A 114 11.19 1.75 -7.01
C GLN A 114 10.13 0.96 -6.22
N VAL A 115 8.93 1.54 -6.03
CA VAL A 115 7.79 0.91 -5.31
C VAL A 115 7.27 -0.38 -5.99
N CYS A 116 7.83 -0.74 -7.16
CA CYS A 116 7.72 -2.05 -7.79
C CYS A 116 8.84 -2.24 -8.85
N PRO A 117 9.85 -3.10 -8.63
CA PRO A 117 10.54 -3.79 -9.71
C PRO A 117 9.74 -5.00 -10.26
#